data_AF-A0A935G9U0-F1
#
_entry.id   AF-A0A935G9U0-F1
#
_cell.length_a   1.000
_cell.length_b   1.000
_cell.length_c   1.000
_cell.angle_alpha   90.00
_cell.angle_beta   90.00
_cell.angle_gamma   90.00
#
_symmetry.space_group_name_H-M   'P 1'
#
loop_
_entity.id
_entity.type
_entity.pdbx_description
1 polymer ?
#
loop_
_entity_poly.entity_id
_entity_poly.type
_entity_poly.pdbx_seq_one_letter_code
_entity_poly.pdbx_strand_id
1 'polypeptide(L)'
;MNPIIEEFINKNICIWGWGREGQSTYSFINKFLPNANITIADKNKIKEKSLKYISETELIEKIDLFDLIIKSPGISLYNFNIKKSDKLTSQVELFLKHYKHKTIGVTDKR
;
A
#
# COMPACT_ATOMS: atom_id res chain seq x y z
N MET A 1 12.65 -14.35 -8.80
CA MET A 1 12.38 -13.63 -7.53
C MET A 1 10.89 -13.73 -7.24
N ASN A 2 10.39 -13.35 -6.06
CA ASN A 2 8.93 -13.26 -5.88
C ASN A 2 8.41 -12.12 -6.78
N PRO A 3 7.49 -12.36 -7.74
CA PRO A 3 7.09 -11.36 -8.73
C PRO A 3 6.41 -10.14 -8.10
N ILE A 4 5.81 -10.27 -6.91
CA ILE A 4 5.27 -9.13 -6.17
C ILE A 4 6.42 -8.21 -5.70
N ILE A 5 7.58 -8.77 -5.33
CA ILE A 5 8.73 -7.96 -4.87
C ILE A 5 9.29 -7.09 -5.99
N GLU A 6 9.23 -7.56 -7.23
CA GLU A 6 9.66 -6.79 -8.41
C GLU A 6 8.84 -5.50 -8.59
N GLU A 7 7.59 -5.47 -8.09
CA GLU A 7 6.75 -4.26 -8.11
C GLU A 7 7.25 -3.16 -7.16
N PHE A 8 8.16 -3.45 -6.24
CA PHE A 8 8.61 -2.54 -5.18
C PHE A 8 10.04 -2.04 -5.37
N ILE A 9 10.82 -2.65 -6.27
CA ILE A 9 12.24 -2.33 -6.45
C ILE A 9 12.39 -0.88 -6.95
N ASN A 10 13.28 -0.13 -6.30
CA ASN A 10 13.62 1.26 -6.64
C ASN A 10 12.42 2.22 -6.72
N LYS A 11 11.33 1.92 -6.00
CA LYS A 11 10.15 2.79 -5.91
C LYS A 11 10.08 3.51 -4.57
N ASN A 12 9.56 4.72 -4.60
CA ASN A 12 9.06 5.45 -3.44
C ASN A 12 7.66 4.93 -3.13
N ILE A 13 7.54 4.15 -2.06
CA ILE A 13 6.32 3.41 -1.72
C ILE A 13 5.59 4.12 -0.59
N CYS A 14 4.30 4.36 -0.77
CA CYS A 14 3.39 4.70 0.31
C CYS A 14 2.53 3.49 0.68
N ILE A 15 2.43 3.19 1.98
CA ILE A 15 1.42 2.30 2.54
C ILE A 15 0.35 3.18 3.17
N TRP A 16 -0.85 3.20 2.58
CA TRP A 16 -1.97 3.99 3.06
C TRP A 16 -2.89 3.08 3.92
N GLY A 17 -2.89 3.33 5.22
CA GLY A 17 -3.58 2.58 6.26
C GLY A 17 -2.62 1.70 7.06
N TRP A 18 -2.49 1.95 8.37
CA TRP A 18 -1.60 1.26 9.31
C TRP A 18 -2.32 0.25 10.22
N GLY A 19 -3.32 -0.44 9.66
CA GLY A 19 -3.95 -1.60 10.29
C GLY A 19 -3.16 -2.89 10.06
N ARG A 20 -3.86 -4.03 10.18
CA ARG A 20 -3.29 -5.37 9.95
C ARG A 20 -2.67 -5.53 8.55
N GLU A 21 -3.35 -5.07 7.51
CA GLU A 21 -2.85 -5.18 6.13
C GLU A 21 -1.65 -4.27 5.86
N GLY A 22 -1.66 -3.04 6.39
CA GLY A 22 -0.52 -2.12 6.28
C GLY A 22 0.74 -2.68 6.93
N GLN A 23 0.62 -3.21 8.15
CA GLN A 23 1.72 -3.84 8.88
C GLN A 23 2.21 -5.12 8.18
N SER A 24 1.29 -5.92 7.63
CA SER A 24 1.63 -7.11 6.84
C SER A 24 2.40 -6.74 5.57
N THR A 25 1.94 -5.71 4.86
CA THR A 25 2.59 -5.18 3.66
C THR A 25 3.99 -4.67 3.98
N TYR A 26 4.13 -3.85 5.02
CA TYR A 26 5.44 -3.36 5.47
C TYR A 26 6.39 -4.50 5.82
N SER A 27 5.93 -5.47 6.63
CA SER A 27 6.73 -6.62 7.03
C SER A 27 7.17 -7.46 5.83
N PHE A 28 6.29 -7.63 4.84
CA PHE A 28 6.61 -8.33 3.59
C PHE A 28 7.69 -7.58 2.80
N ILE A 29 7.51 -6.28 2.56
CA ILE A 29 8.50 -5.48 1.81
C ILE A 29 9.83 -5.47 2.57
N ASN A 30 9.84 -5.16 3.86
CA ASN A 30 11.06 -5.06 4.68
C ASN A 30 11.83 -6.39 4.77
N LYS A 31 11.12 -7.53 4.74
CA LYS A 31 11.75 -8.87 4.73
C LYS A 31 12.57 -9.12 3.46
N PHE A 32 12.12 -8.64 2.30
CA PHE A 32 12.77 -8.91 1.01
C PHE A 32 13.59 -7.72 0.48
N LEU A 33 13.23 -6.50 0.89
CA LEU A 33 13.82 -5.21 0.51
C LEU A 33 13.99 -4.34 1.78
N PRO A 34 14.94 -4.67 2.67
CA PRO A 34 15.12 -3.97 3.94
C PRO A 34 15.50 -2.48 3.79
N ASN A 35 15.99 -2.09 2.62
CA ASN A 35 16.37 -0.71 2.30
C ASN A 35 15.32 0.01 1.43
N ALA A 36 14.12 -0.54 1.27
CA ALA A 36 13.06 0.09 0.48
C ALA A 36 12.66 1.45 1.09
N ASN A 37 12.39 2.43 0.23
CA ASN A 37 11.90 3.73 0.67
C ASN A 37 10.39 3.67 0.90
N ILE A 38 10.00 3.36 2.14
CA ILE A 38 8.60 3.20 2.53
C ILE A 38 8.17 4.36 3.44
N THR A 39 7.06 5.00 3.09
CA THR A 39 6.36 5.96 3.94
C THR A 39 4.99 5.41 4.30
N ILE A 40 4.60 5.51 5.57
CA ILE A 40 3.27 5.15 6.03
C ILE A 40 2.40 6.40 6.09
N ALA A 41 1.18 6.29 5.58
CA ALA A 41 0.14 7.30 5.74
C ALA A 41 -1.07 6.69 6.44
N ASP A 42 -1.58 7.34 7.48
CA ASP A 42 -2.81 6.93 8.16
C ASP A 42 -3.57 8.17 8.68
N LYS A 43 -4.87 8.00 8.91
CA LYS A 43 -5.71 9.01 9.57
C LYS A 43 -5.33 9.19 11.04
N ASN A 44 -4.86 8.11 11.68
CA ASN A 44 -4.40 8.10 13.06
C ASN A 44 -2.88 8.22 13.12
N LYS A 45 -2.40 8.97 14.10
CA LYS A 45 -0.96 9.07 14.35
C LYS A 45 -0.38 7.72 14.76
N ILE A 46 0.68 7.32 14.08
CA ILE A 46 1.44 6.11 14.41
C ILE A 46 2.41 6.42 15.56
N LYS A 47 2.54 5.48 16.50
CA LYS A 47 3.40 5.63 17.69
C LYS A 47 4.86 5.20 17.44
N GLU A 48 5.11 4.42 16.40
CA GLU A 48 6.43 3.89 16.04
C GLU A 48 7.30 4.99 15.41
N LYS A 49 8.28 5.48 16.18
CA LYS A 49 9.17 6.59 15.78
C LYS A 49 10.16 6.22 14.69
N SER A 50 10.43 4.94 14.48
CA SER A 50 11.40 4.45 13.48
C SER A 50 10.84 4.45 12.05
N LEU A 51 9.53 4.60 11.89
CA LEU A 51 8.88 4.60 10.57
C LEU A 51 8.76 6.03 10.02
N LYS A 52 9.00 6.18 8.71
CA LYS A 52 8.63 7.39 8.00
C LYS A 52 7.10 7.46 7.96
N TYR A 53 6.54 8.52 8.53
CA TYR A 53 5.09 8.69 8.64
C TYR A 53 4.70 10.08 8.14
N ILE A 54 3.57 10.14 7.44
CA ILE A 54 2.85 11.37 7.09
C ILE A 54 1.37 11.20 7.44
N SER A 55 0.66 12.30 7.69
CA SER A 55 -0.79 12.24 7.83
C SER A 55 -1.49 11.90 6.50
N GLU A 56 -2.72 11.40 6.56
CA GLU A 56 -3.56 11.18 5.38
C GLU A 56 -3.73 12.46 4.53
N THR A 57 -3.89 13.62 5.18
CA THR A 57 -3.97 14.91 4.48
C THR A 57 -2.69 15.22 3.70
N GLU A 58 -1.52 15.03 4.33
CA GLU A 58 -0.24 15.25 3.65
C GLU A 58 0.00 14.28 2.50
N LEU A 59 -0.47 13.04 2.61
CA LEU A 59 -0.41 12.08 1.49
C LEU A 59 -1.17 12.62 0.28
N ILE A 60 -2.37 13.16 0.49
CA ILE A 60 -3.21 13.68 -0.60
C ILE A 60 -2.51 14.86 -1.29
N GLU A 61 -1.92 15.77 -0.52
CA GLU A 61 -1.16 16.91 -1.04
C GLU A 61 0.11 16.50 -1.79
N LYS A 62 0.74 15.40 -1.38
CA LYS A 62 2.05 14.93 -1.88
C LYS A 62 1.94 13.60 -2.64
N ILE A 63 0.77 13.31 -3.21
CA ILE A 63 0.47 12.01 -3.82
C ILE A 63 1.38 11.68 -5.02
N ASP A 64 1.97 12.69 -5.65
CA ASP A 64 2.87 12.56 -6.79
C ASP A 64 4.32 12.24 -6.40
N LEU A 65 4.66 12.29 -5.11
CA LEU A 65 6.00 11.88 -4.64
C LEU A 65 6.17 10.35 -4.59
N PHE A 66 5.08 9.61 -4.76
CA PHE A 66 5.06 8.16 -4.64
C PHE A 66 4.88 7.49 -6.00
N ASP A 67 5.77 6.55 -6.31
CA ASP A 67 5.69 5.71 -7.50
C ASP A 67 4.64 4.61 -7.32
N LEU A 68 4.38 4.21 -6.07
CA LEU A 68 3.39 3.20 -5.71
C LEU A 68 2.75 3.51 -4.36
N ILE A 69 1.43 3.46 -4.31
CA ILE A 69 0.60 3.64 -3.13
C ILE A 69 -0.24 2.38 -2.95
N ILE A 70 0.02 1.64 -1.88
CA ILE A 70 -0.73 0.45 -1.51
C ILE A 70 -1.75 0.86 -0.46
N LYS A 71 -3.02 0.91 -0.84
CA LYS A 71 -4.11 1.29 0.08
C LYS A 71 -4.72 0.08 0.76
N SER A 72 -5.11 0.25 2.02
CA SER A 72 -5.96 -0.71 2.73
C SER A 72 -7.39 -0.71 2.16
N PRO A 73 -8.17 -1.81 2.30
CA PRO A 73 -9.52 -1.93 1.76
C PRO A 73 -10.49 -0.88 2.29
N GLY A 74 -10.35 -0.49 3.56
CA GLY A 74 -11.21 0.52 4.20
C GLY A 74 -11.02 1.95 3.70
N ILE A 75 -10.04 2.20 2.84
CA ILE A 75 -9.78 3.53 2.26
C ILE A 75 -10.54 3.65 0.94
N SER A 76 -11.52 4.55 0.93
CA SER A 76 -12.30 4.94 -0.23
C SER A 76 -11.66 6.13 -0.93
N LEU A 77 -11.17 5.93 -2.17
CA LEU A 77 -10.61 7.02 -2.98
C LEU A 77 -11.65 8.09 -3.34
N TYR A 78 -12.93 7.71 -3.39
CA TYR A 78 -14.05 8.60 -3.66
C TYR A 78 -14.13 9.74 -2.63
N ASN A 79 -13.86 9.44 -1.36
CA ASN A 79 -13.94 10.43 -0.27
C ASN A 79 -12.90 11.54 -0.42
N PHE A 80 -11.86 11.33 -1.25
CA PHE A 80 -10.75 12.25 -1.44
C PHE A 80 -10.72 12.85 -2.86
N ASN A 81 -11.73 12.59 -3.69
CA ASN A 81 -11.74 12.97 -5.12
C ASN A 81 -10.51 12.47 -5.91
N ILE A 82 -9.88 11.39 -5.44
CA ILE A 82 -8.71 10.81 -6.11
C ILE A 82 -9.20 9.81 -7.16
N LYS A 83 -8.80 10.02 -8.41
CA LYS A 83 -9.04 9.06 -9.48
C LYS A 83 -8.08 7.88 -9.36
N LYS A 84 -8.57 6.66 -9.62
CA LYS A 84 -7.71 5.48 -9.72
C LYS A 84 -6.67 5.71 -10.83
N SER A 85 -5.42 5.36 -10.53
CA SER A 85 -4.28 5.47 -11.44
C SER A 85 -3.35 4.27 -11.22
N ASP A 86 -2.38 4.05 -12.12
CA ASP A 86 -1.49 2.90 -12.05
C ASP A 86 -0.57 2.89 -10.82
N LYS A 87 -0.34 4.06 -10.20
CA LYS A 87 0.37 4.18 -8.93
C LYS A 87 -0.47 3.71 -7.74
N LEU A 88 -1.78 3.61 -7.84
CA LEU A 88 -2.67 3.22 -6.75
C LEU A 88 -3.09 1.75 -6.88
N THR A 89 -2.75 0.96 -5.87
CA THR A 89 -3.07 -0.47 -5.83
C THR A 89 -3.50 -0.92 -4.43
N SER A 90 -3.81 -2.20 -4.28
CA SER A 90 -4.09 -2.85 -3.00
C SER A 90 -3.34 -4.17 -2.90
N GLN A 91 -3.24 -4.74 -1.69
CA GLN A 91 -2.62 -6.05 -1.50
C GLN A 91 -3.27 -7.13 -2.37
N VAL A 92 -4.61 -7.13 -2.45
CA VAL A 92 -5.38 -8.06 -3.29
C VAL A 92 -5.12 -7.81 -4.78
N GLU A 93 -5.10 -6.56 -5.23
CA GLU A 93 -4.86 -6.23 -6.64
C GLU A 93 -3.44 -6.65 -7.09
N LEU A 94 -2.42 -6.39 -6.28
CA LEU A 94 -1.05 -6.85 -6.53
C LEU A 94 -0.96 -8.38 -6.56
N PHE A 95 -1.63 -9.05 -5.62
CA PHE A 95 -1.65 -10.51 -5.58
C PHE A 95 -2.31 -11.09 -6.85
N LEU A 96 -3.49 -10.60 -7.20
CA LEU A 96 -4.23 -11.06 -8.38
C LEU A 96 -3.48 -10.75 -9.69
N LYS A 97 -2.74 -9.63 -9.77
CA LYS A 97 -1.90 -9.30 -10.94
C LYS A 97 -0.98 -10.47 -11.31
N HIS A 98 -0.38 -11.13 -10.31
CA HIS A 98 0.61 -12.18 -10.51
C HIS A 98 0.05 -13.61 -10.39
N TYR A 99 -1.02 -13.80 -9.60
CA TYR A 99 -1.51 -15.12 -9.22
C TYR A 99 -2.98 -15.40 -9.61
N LYS A 100 -3.63 -14.54 -10.42
CA LYS A 100 -5.04 -14.73 -10.83
C LYS A 100 -5.38 -16.13 -11.34
N HIS A 101 -4.48 -16.77 -12.10
CA HIS A 101 -4.69 -18.07 -12.73
C HIS A 101 -4.71 -19.25 -11.72
N LYS A 102 -4.32 -19.00 -10.46
CA LYS A 102 -4.31 -19.98 -9.36
C LYS A 102 -5.15 -19.50 -8.17
N THR A 103 -6.06 -18.56 -8.39
CA THR A 103 -6.85 -17.94 -7.33
C THR A 103 -8.33 -18.22 -7.53
N ILE A 104 -8.99 -18.71 -6.48
CA ILE A 104 -10.45 -18.75 -6.40
C ILE A 104 -10.89 -17.59 -5.51
N GLY A 105 -11.71 -16.68 -6.04
CA GLY A 105 -12.28 -15.58 -5.29
C GLY A 105 -13.60 -16.01 -4.64
N VAL A 106 -13.70 -15.86 -3.32
CA VAL A 106 -14.96 -16.03 -2.58
C VAL A 106 -15.26 -14.70 -1.88
N THR A 107 -16.46 -14.19 -2.07
CA THR A 107 -16.94 -12.95 -1.43
C THR A 107 -18.36 -13.18 -0.91
N ASP A 108 -18.71 -12.48 0.17
CA ASP A 108 -20.05 -12.51 0.75
C ASP A 108 -20.46 -11.06 1.11
N LYS A 109 -21.76 -10.80 1.13
CA LYS A 109 -22.34 -9.50 1.50
C LYS A 109 -22.96 -9.50 2.91
N ARG A 110 -22.92 -10.65 3.59
CA ARG A 110 -23.57 -10.88 4.88
C ARG A 110 -22.82 -10.26 6.05
#